data_AF-A0A5S3SCN8-F1
#
_entry.id   AF-A0A5S3SCN8-F1
#
_cell.length_a   1.000
_cell.length_b   1.000
_cell.length_c   1.000
_cell.angle_alpha   90.00
_cell.angle_beta   90.00
_cell.angle_gamma   90.00
#
_symmetry.space_group_name_H-M   'P 1'
#
loop_
_entity.id
_entity.type
_entity.pdbx_description
1 polymer ?
#
loop_
_entity_poly.entity_id
_entity_poly.type
_entity_poly.pdbx_seq_one_letter_code
_entity_poly.pdbx_strand_id
1 'polypeptide(L)'
;MAIKISPECGKINALLFKNENVGLPMTLFLSISIDLEEFEFQNETEKTCIQLDFIKIHFRSFSDLQDKEFEFPVNPEEGYIDGSVYLDGQHIPVDVTKISFCSFDGDNIKAKIFGEVLFDYCCYKEPNQEFNLEATLKFENIFIPPDIVSPSEQNLDVVKNKLSEFFNISELSEPIIENNGFRDAIVFHKSTK
;
A
#
# COMPACT_ATOMS: atom_id res chain seq x y z
N MET A 1 -8.99 -25.19 -6.95
CA MET A 1 -10.22 -24.40 -6.75
C MET A 1 -9.80 -22.93 -6.82
N ALA A 2 -10.58 -22.04 -7.45
CA ALA A 2 -10.27 -20.61 -7.44
C ALA A 2 -10.81 -20.01 -6.14
N ILE A 3 -10.01 -19.18 -5.45
CA ILE A 3 -10.48 -18.41 -4.30
C ILE A 3 -11.40 -17.28 -4.75
N LYS A 4 -12.30 -16.85 -3.86
CA LYS A 4 -13.15 -15.70 -4.13
C LYS A 4 -12.35 -14.41 -3.88
N ILE A 5 -12.07 -13.65 -4.93
CA ILE A 5 -11.44 -12.34 -4.82
C ILE A 5 -12.54 -11.29 -5.00
N SER A 6 -13.13 -10.86 -3.90
CA SER A 6 -14.21 -9.86 -3.87
C SER A 6 -13.86 -8.78 -2.87
N PRO A 7 -13.51 -7.56 -3.31
CA PRO A 7 -13.06 -6.49 -2.41
C PRO A 7 -14.23 -5.93 -1.59
N GLU A 8 -14.05 -5.81 -0.28
CA GLU A 8 -14.99 -5.14 0.63
C GLU A 8 -14.68 -3.64 0.73
N CYS A 9 -13.42 -3.32 1.07
CA CYS A 9 -12.90 -1.96 1.09
C CYS A 9 -11.38 -1.98 0.88
N GLY A 10 -10.79 -0.82 0.61
CA GLY A 10 -9.34 -0.72 0.58
C GLY A 10 -8.82 0.56 1.18
N LYS A 11 -7.53 0.56 1.46
CA LYS A 11 -6.79 1.66 2.05
C LYS A 11 -5.55 1.92 1.25
N ILE A 12 -5.14 3.17 1.22
CA ILE A 12 -3.88 3.58 0.65
C ILE A 12 -3.14 4.44 1.67
N ASN A 13 -1.89 4.07 1.92
CA ASN A 13 -0.98 4.77 2.82
C ASN A 13 0.29 5.11 2.07
N ALA A 14 1.11 5.98 2.65
CA ALA A 14 2.46 6.22 2.16
C ALA A 14 3.51 6.06 3.25
N LEU A 15 4.72 5.70 2.85
CA LEU A 15 5.86 5.47 3.72
C LEU A 15 7.06 6.21 3.17
N LEU A 16 7.61 7.16 3.94
CA LEU A 16 8.90 7.74 3.61
C LEU A 16 10.01 6.80 4.10
N PHE A 17 10.80 6.28 3.18
CA PHE A 17 11.81 5.26 3.49
C PHE A 17 13.13 5.52 2.77
N LYS A 18 14.24 5.09 3.37
CA LYS A 18 15.57 5.06 2.78
C LYS A 18 16.26 3.77 3.20
N ASN A 19 17.13 3.24 2.35
CA ASN A 19 17.99 2.13 2.74
C ASN A 19 19.35 2.23 2.04
N GLU A 20 20.34 2.70 2.78
CA GLU A 20 21.70 2.92 2.28
C GLU A 20 22.42 1.61 1.93
N ASN A 21 22.05 0.49 2.56
CA ASN A 21 22.68 -0.83 2.30
C ASN A 21 22.41 -1.35 0.89
N VAL A 22 21.31 -0.91 0.28
CA VAL A 22 20.92 -1.27 -1.10
C VAL A 22 20.93 -0.05 -2.03
N GLY A 23 21.49 1.08 -1.57
CA GLY A 23 21.55 2.32 -2.36
C GLY A 23 20.18 2.96 -2.64
N LEU A 24 19.15 2.64 -1.86
CA LEU A 24 17.82 3.23 -2.00
C LEU A 24 17.82 4.65 -1.42
N PRO A 25 17.70 5.71 -2.25
CA PRO A 25 17.58 7.07 -1.74
C PRO A 25 16.27 7.25 -0.98
N MET A 26 16.16 8.34 -0.23
CA MET A 26 14.90 8.73 0.40
C MET A 26 13.79 8.75 -0.66
N THR A 27 12.77 7.92 -0.46
CA THR A 27 11.71 7.66 -1.41
C THR A 27 10.39 7.58 -0.65
N LEU A 28 9.35 8.20 -1.21
CA LEU A 28 7.98 8.05 -0.72
C LEU A 28 7.36 6.88 -1.48
N PHE A 29 7.08 5.79 -0.78
CA PHE A 29 6.39 4.63 -1.31
C PHE A 29 4.92 4.68 -0.95
N LEU A 30 4.06 4.10 -1.79
CA LEU A 30 2.69 3.80 -1.42
C LEU A 30 2.60 2.36 -0.92
N SER A 31 1.64 2.12 -0.04
CA SER A 31 1.11 0.79 0.24
C SER A 31 -0.39 0.79 0.09
N ILE A 32 -0.93 -0.32 -0.41
CA ILE A 32 -2.35 -0.52 -0.62
C ILE A 32 -2.75 -1.82 0.07
N SER A 33 -3.81 -1.78 0.87
CA SER A 33 -4.43 -2.98 1.44
C SER A 33 -5.87 -3.07 0.96
N ILE A 34 -6.32 -4.24 0.54
CA ILE A 34 -7.67 -4.47 0.03
C ILE A 34 -8.27 -5.63 0.77
N ASP A 35 -9.17 -5.33 1.70
CA ASP A 35 -9.87 -6.34 2.47
C ASP A 35 -10.81 -7.11 1.53
N LEU A 36 -10.76 -8.43 1.61
CA LEU A 36 -11.62 -9.31 0.82
C LEU A 36 -12.81 -9.76 1.66
N GLU A 37 -13.97 -9.92 1.01
CA GLU A 37 -15.11 -10.61 1.60
C GLU A 37 -14.70 -12.02 2.06
N GLU A 38 -15.23 -12.48 3.19
CA GLU A 38 -14.94 -13.82 3.74
C GLU A 38 -15.23 -14.92 2.71
N PHE A 39 -14.36 -15.93 2.66
CA PHE A 39 -14.50 -17.10 1.80
C PHE A 39 -13.89 -18.35 2.42
N GLU A 40 -14.25 -19.53 1.90
CA GLU A 40 -13.69 -20.80 2.36
C GLU A 40 -12.42 -21.16 1.57
N PHE A 41 -11.35 -21.53 2.28
CA PHE A 41 -10.11 -22.05 1.72
C PHE A 41 -9.57 -23.17 2.62
N GLN A 42 -9.18 -24.32 2.05
CA GLN A 42 -8.71 -25.49 2.81
C GLN A 42 -9.64 -25.95 3.98
N ASN A 43 -10.96 -25.71 3.85
CA ASN A 43 -11.99 -25.97 4.88
C ASN A 43 -11.95 -25.03 6.10
N GLU A 44 -11.29 -23.89 5.97
CA GLU A 44 -11.32 -22.79 6.93
C GLU A 44 -11.97 -21.56 6.31
N THR A 45 -12.72 -20.81 7.13
CA THR A 45 -13.22 -19.50 6.74
C THR A 45 -12.09 -18.48 6.87
N GLU A 46 -11.67 -17.93 5.73
CA GLU A 46 -10.59 -16.96 5.64
C GLU A 46 -11.12 -15.53 5.66
N LYS A 47 -10.47 -14.71 6.48
CA LYS A 47 -10.60 -13.26 6.47
C LYS A 47 -9.23 -12.65 6.24
N THR A 48 -9.01 -12.11 5.05
CA THR A 48 -7.70 -11.68 4.60
C THR A 48 -7.79 -10.42 3.73
N CYS A 49 -6.63 -9.92 3.31
CA CYS A 49 -6.53 -8.82 2.38
C CYS A 49 -5.45 -9.11 1.32
N ILE A 50 -5.58 -8.45 0.17
CA ILE A 50 -4.43 -8.27 -0.74
C ILE A 50 -3.63 -7.09 -0.20
N GLN A 51 -2.40 -7.37 0.22
CA GLN A 51 -1.44 -6.38 0.71
C GLN A 51 -0.42 -6.09 -0.39
N LEU A 52 -0.22 -4.81 -0.71
CA LEU A 52 0.71 -4.34 -1.72
C LEU A 52 1.63 -3.29 -1.09
N ASP A 53 2.92 -3.58 -1.01
CA ASP A 53 3.92 -2.73 -0.37
C ASP A 53 4.99 -2.26 -1.37
N PHE A 54 5.71 -1.20 -0.96
CA PHE A 54 6.80 -0.60 -1.73
C PHE A 54 6.42 -0.16 -3.15
N ILE A 55 5.18 0.27 -3.38
CA ILE A 55 4.73 0.80 -4.67
C ILE A 55 5.44 2.13 -4.94
N LYS A 56 6.37 2.13 -5.90
CA LYS A 56 7.20 3.29 -6.24
C LYS A 56 6.62 4.07 -7.40
N ILE A 57 5.80 5.09 -7.10
CA ILE A 57 5.31 6.04 -8.08
C ILE A 57 5.61 7.47 -7.65
N HIS A 58 5.84 8.37 -8.61
CA HIS A 58 6.09 9.78 -8.31
C HIS A 58 4.78 10.56 -8.31
N PHE A 59 4.41 11.12 -7.17
CA PHE A 59 3.24 11.98 -6.98
C PHE A 59 3.57 13.03 -5.90
N ARG A 60 3.04 14.24 -6.04
CA ARG A 60 3.20 15.34 -5.06
C ARG A 60 1.88 15.75 -4.41
N SER A 61 0.75 15.34 -4.97
CA SER A 61 -0.60 15.55 -4.43
C SER A 61 -1.41 14.27 -4.61
N PHE A 62 -2.46 14.07 -3.81
CA PHE A 62 -3.38 12.96 -4.05
C PHE A 62 -4.00 13.06 -5.44
N SER A 63 -4.31 14.28 -5.89
CA SER A 63 -4.89 14.53 -7.21
C SER A 63 -3.99 14.11 -8.39
N ASP A 64 -2.68 13.98 -8.18
CA ASP A 64 -1.76 13.54 -9.23
C ASP A 64 -1.98 12.08 -9.64
N LEU A 65 -2.59 11.28 -8.75
CA LEU A 65 -2.94 9.88 -9.03
C LEU A 65 -4.21 9.77 -9.88
N GLN A 66 -5.05 10.81 -9.91
CA GLN A 66 -6.35 10.73 -10.56
C GLN A 66 -6.19 10.49 -12.07
N ASP A 67 -6.99 9.56 -12.59
CA ASP A 67 -7.02 9.20 -14.01
C ASP A 67 -5.63 8.78 -14.55
N LYS A 68 -4.81 8.19 -13.68
CA LYS A 68 -3.49 7.64 -14.02
C LYS A 68 -3.50 6.12 -14.03
N GLU A 69 -2.68 5.58 -14.90
CA GLU A 69 -2.39 4.17 -14.98
C GLU A 69 -0.89 3.96 -14.81
N PHE A 70 -0.54 2.96 -14.00
CA PHE A 70 0.83 2.55 -13.75
C PHE A 70 0.94 1.05 -14.05
N GLU A 71 2.00 0.69 -14.78
CA GLU A 71 2.35 -0.70 -15.06
C GLU A 71 3.59 -1.06 -14.25
N PHE A 72 3.63 -2.30 -13.80
CA PHE A 72 4.68 -2.83 -12.94
C PHE A 72 5.16 -4.17 -13.49
N PRO A 73 6.46 -4.48 -13.38
CA PRO A 73 6.96 -5.78 -13.72
C PRO A 73 6.64 -6.80 -12.60
N VAL A 74 6.80 -8.08 -12.91
CA VAL A 74 6.59 -9.20 -11.96
C VAL A 74 7.86 -9.48 -11.14
N ASN A 75 7.71 -10.04 -9.94
CA ASN A 75 8.85 -10.43 -9.11
C ASN A 75 9.76 -11.45 -9.86
N PRO A 76 11.11 -11.29 -9.91
CA PRO A 76 11.95 -10.34 -9.17
C PRO A 76 12.46 -9.14 -9.99
N GLU A 77 11.80 -8.80 -11.09
CA GLU A 77 12.25 -7.71 -11.96
C GLU A 77 12.19 -6.34 -11.26
N GLU A 78 13.19 -5.50 -11.49
CA GLU A 78 13.32 -4.22 -10.78
C GLU A 78 12.08 -3.34 -10.93
N GLY A 79 11.50 -2.93 -9.80
CA GLY A 79 10.30 -2.08 -9.76
C GLY A 79 8.99 -2.86 -9.57
N TYR A 80 9.05 -4.18 -9.38
CA TYR A 80 7.90 -4.99 -8.97
C TYR A 80 7.31 -4.47 -7.65
N ILE A 81 6.01 -4.71 -7.46
CA ILE A 81 5.31 -4.43 -6.20
C ILE A 81 5.46 -5.65 -5.29
N ASP A 82 5.81 -5.44 -4.03
CA ASP A 82 5.84 -6.52 -3.04
C ASP A 82 4.40 -6.82 -2.60
N GLY A 83 3.76 -7.77 -3.28
CA GLY A 83 2.36 -8.12 -3.08
C GLY A 83 2.18 -9.48 -2.40
N SER A 84 1.16 -9.59 -1.55
CA SER A 84 0.80 -10.86 -0.91
C SER A 84 -0.66 -10.96 -0.47
N VAL A 85 -1.09 -12.20 -0.23
CA VAL A 85 -2.28 -12.55 0.54
C VAL A 85 -1.89 -13.60 1.57
N TYR A 86 -2.50 -13.55 2.76
CA TYR A 86 -2.28 -14.56 3.80
C TYR A 86 -3.45 -15.52 3.84
N LEU A 87 -3.21 -16.81 3.62
CA LEU A 87 -4.20 -17.89 3.67
C LEU A 87 -3.58 -19.11 4.34
N ASP A 88 -4.34 -19.82 5.18
CA ASP A 88 -3.89 -21.00 5.94
C ASP A 88 -2.57 -20.74 6.70
N GLY A 89 -2.46 -19.54 7.29
CA GLY A 89 -1.26 -19.08 7.98
C GLY A 89 -0.01 -18.89 7.11
N GLN A 90 -0.15 -18.96 5.77
CA GLN A 90 0.94 -18.86 4.82
C GLN A 90 0.89 -17.55 4.04
N HIS A 91 2.06 -16.96 3.83
CA HIS A 91 2.25 -15.82 2.91
C HIS A 91 2.30 -16.32 1.47
N ILE A 92 1.29 -15.98 0.68
CA ILE A 92 1.20 -16.33 -0.74
C ILE A 92 1.51 -15.07 -1.57
N PRO A 93 2.54 -15.09 -2.44
CA PRO A 93 2.88 -13.95 -3.25
C PRO A 93 1.76 -13.54 -4.21
N VAL A 94 1.69 -12.24 -4.48
CA VAL A 94 0.79 -11.64 -5.46
C VAL A 94 1.60 -10.74 -6.37
N ASP A 95 1.58 -11.04 -7.67
CA ASP A 95 2.16 -10.16 -8.67
C ASP A 95 1.08 -9.20 -9.17
N VAL A 96 1.27 -7.89 -8.95
CA VAL A 96 0.43 -6.84 -9.54
C VAL A 96 1.17 -6.21 -10.70
N THR A 97 0.57 -6.26 -11.89
CA THR A 97 1.19 -5.73 -13.12
C THR A 97 0.57 -4.41 -13.56
N LYS A 98 -0.60 -4.03 -13.01
CA LYS A 98 -1.27 -2.77 -13.35
C LYS A 98 -2.16 -2.24 -12.24
N ILE A 99 -2.08 -0.93 -12.02
CA ILE A 99 -3.02 -0.17 -11.19
C ILE A 99 -3.50 1.04 -11.99
N SER A 100 -4.82 1.12 -12.20
CA SER A 100 -5.47 2.28 -12.82
C SER A 100 -6.28 3.01 -11.75
N PHE A 101 -5.81 4.19 -11.38
CA PHE A 101 -6.49 5.11 -10.48
C PHE A 101 -7.50 5.94 -11.27
N CYS A 102 -8.77 5.87 -10.90
CA CYS A 102 -9.87 6.58 -11.56
C CYS A 102 -10.15 7.92 -10.84
N SER A 103 -11.43 8.30 -10.70
CA SER A 103 -11.85 9.54 -10.03
C SER A 103 -11.72 9.47 -8.51
N PHE A 104 -11.35 10.59 -7.90
CA PHE A 104 -11.54 10.83 -6.48
C PHE A 104 -13.00 11.17 -6.14
N ASP A 105 -13.46 10.70 -5.00
CA ASP A 105 -14.66 11.14 -4.30
C ASP A 105 -14.29 11.49 -2.85
N GLY A 106 -13.97 12.77 -2.63
CA GLY A 106 -13.40 13.27 -1.38
C GLY A 106 -12.06 12.62 -1.05
N ASP A 107 -12.06 11.76 -0.03
CA ASP A 107 -10.86 11.06 0.45
C ASP A 107 -10.67 9.67 -0.17
N ASN A 108 -11.61 9.26 -1.02
CA ASN A 108 -11.63 7.95 -1.64
C ASN A 108 -11.19 8.04 -3.10
N ILE A 109 -10.41 7.09 -3.56
CA ILE A 109 -10.14 6.89 -4.98
C ILE A 109 -10.59 5.51 -5.41
N LYS A 110 -11.32 5.44 -6.52
CA LYS A 110 -11.57 4.15 -7.18
C LYS A 110 -10.31 3.70 -7.91
N ALA A 111 -9.91 2.46 -7.71
CA ALA A 111 -8.78 1.86 -8.38
C ALA A 111 -9.17 0.52 -9.01
N LYS A 112 -8.64 0.27 -10.20
CA LYS A 112 -8.67 -1.05 -10.85
C LYS A 112 -7.29 -1.67 -10.74
N ILE A 113 -7.24 -2.90 -10.27
CA ILE A 113 -5.98 -3.58 -9.97
C ILE A 113 -6.00 -4.93 -10.68
N PHE A 114 -4.96 -5.16 -11.46
CA PHE A 114 -4.77 -6.39 -12.23
C PHE A 114 -3.49 -7.09 -11.79
N GLY A 115 -3.60 -8.38 -11.54
CA GLY A 115 -2.52 -9.18 -11.01
C GLY A 115 -2.85 -10.67 -10.96
N GLU A 116 -1.98 -11.42 -10.29
CA GLU A 116 -2.07 -12.87 -10.15
C GLU A 116 -1.65 -13.30 -8.74
N VAL A 117 -2.42 -14.20 -8.12
CA VAL A 117 -2.05 -14.88 -6.88
C VAL A 117 -1.27 -16.14 -7.22
N LEU A 118 -0.04 -16.27 -6.69
CA LEU A 118 0.90 -17.34 -7.04
C LEU A 118 0.82 -18.54 -6.07
N PHE A 119 -0.25 -19.33 -6.20
CA PHE A 119 -0.47 -20.53 -5.38
C PHE A 119 0.62 -21.59 -5.55
N ASP A 120 1.15 -21.75 -6.77
CA ASP A 120 2.17 -22.75 -7.08
C ASP A 120 3.48 -22.52 -6.30
N TYR A 121 3.82 -21.25 -6.05
CA TYR A 121 4.98 -20.83 -5.26
C TYR A 121 4.94 -21.38 -3.83
N CYS A 122 3.74 -21.59 -3.30
CA CYS A 122 3.48 -22.11 -1.97
C CYS A 122 3.21 -23.62 -1.93
N CYS A 123 3.42 -24.34 -3.04
CA CYS A 123 3.14 -25.77 -3.21
C CYS A 123 1.65 -26.15 -3.08
N TYR A 124 0.74 -25.20 -3.26
CA TYR A 124 -0.69 -25.53 -3.37
C TYR A 124 -0.97 -26.31 -4.66
N LYS A 125 -2.06 -27.10 -4.65
CA LYS A 125 -2.51 -27.83 -5.86
C LYS A 125 -3.31 -26.95 -6.79
N GLU A 126 -3.83 -25.85 -6.24
CA GLU A 126 -4.50 -24.78 -6.92
C GLU A 126 -3.56 -24.15 -7.96
N PRO A 127 -4.03 -23.90 -9.19
CA PRO A 127 -3.26 -23.10 -10.14
C PRO A 127 -3.19 -21.65 -9.67
N ASN A 128 -2.21 -20.91 -10.17
CA ASN A 128 -2.17 -19.47 -10.02
C ASN A 128 -3.46 -18.83 -10.55
N GLN A 129 -3.87 -17.75 -9.91
CA GLN A 129 -5.17 -17.14 -10.15
C GLN A 129 -5.01 -15.67 -10.50
N GLU A 130 -5.24 -15.36 -11.76
CA GLU A 130 -5.40 -13.98 -12.22
C GLU A 130 -6.63 -13.32 -11.59
N PHE A 131 -6.52 -12.02 -11.35
CA PHE A 131 -7.63 -11.18 -10.93
C PHE A 131 -7.61 -9.83 -11.63
N ASN A 132 -8.81 -9.29 -11.80
CA ASN A 132 -9.06 -7.91 -12.18
C ASN A 132 -10.16 -7.39 -11.26
N LEU A 133 -9.77 -6.60 -10.26
CA LEU A 133 -10.70 -6.11 -9.25
C LEU A 133 -10.82 -4.59 -9.30
N GLU A 134 -11.98 -4.09 -8.88
CA GLU A 134 -12.20 -2.67 -8.63
C GLU A 134 -12.41 -2.48 -7.13
N ALA A 135 -11.62 -1.61 -6.51
CA ALA A 135 -11.73 -1.28 -5.10
C ALA A 135 -11.85 0.23 -4.90
N THR A 136 -12.59 0.63 -3.86
CA THR A 136 -12.56 2.01 -3.38
C THR A 136 -11.51 2.10 -2.28
N LEU A 137 -10.44 2.84 -2.54
CA LEU A 137 -9.31 3.01 -1.64
C LEU A 137 -9.45 4.33 -0.89
N LYS A 138 -9.47 4.28 0.43
CA LYS A 138 -9.42 5.48 1.28
C LYS A 138 -7.98 5.81 1.61
N PHE A 139 -7.56 7.06 1.34
CA PHE A 139 -6.25 7.49 1.82
C PHE A 139 -6.30 7.77 3.32
N GLU A 140 -5.47 7.09 4.11
CA GLU A 140 -5.44 7.30 5.56
C GLU A 140 -4.28 8.21 5.96
N ASN A 141 -3.04 7.81 5.67
CA ASN A 141 -1.89 8.47 6.28
C ASN A 141 -0.56 8.34 5.50
N ILE A 142 0.38 9.21 5.88
CA ILE A 142 1.80 9.11 5.54
C ILE A 142 2.58 8.84 6.81
N PHE A 143 3.32 7.73 6.82
CA PHE A 143 4.18 7.31 7.91
C PHE A 143 5.62 7.76 7.69
N ILE A 144 6.20 8.33 8.74
CA ILE A 144 7.64 8.61 8.86
C ILE A 144 8.21 7.68 9.94
N PRO A 145 8.95 6.64 9.56
CA PRO A 145 9.56 5.71 10.50
C PRO A 145 10.58 6.40 11.42
N PRO A 146 10.77 5.87 12.65
CA PRO A 146 11.78 6.37 13.58
C PRO A 146 13.21 6.29 13.02
N ASP A 147 13.47 5.39 12.07
CA ASP A 147 14.76 5.25 11.39
C ASP A 147 15.07 6.44 10.47
N ILE A 148 14.05 7.22 10.10
CA ILE A 148 14.19 8.45 9.31
C ILE A 148 14.37 9.64 10.24
N VAL A 149 13.45 9.80 11.20
CA VAL A 149 13.50 10.82 12.25
C VAL A 149 12.87 10.24 13.51
N SER A 150 13.57 10.34 14.64
CA SER A 150 13.07 9.82 15.92
C SER A 150 11.77 10.55 16.34
N PRO A 151 10.72 9.84 16.80
CA PRO A 151 9.46 10.46 17.21
C PRO A 151 9.66 11.34 18.46
N SER A 152 9.50 12.65 18.29
CA SER A 152 9.49 13.62 19.38
C SER A 152 8.83 14.93 18.92
N GLU A 153 8.25 15.68 19.85
CA GLU A 153 7.63 16.99 19.58
C GLU A 153 8.59 17.96 18.87
N GLN A 154 9.86 17.95 19.24
CA GLN A 154 10.91 18.81 18.65
C GLN A 154 11.21 18.47 17.18
N ASN A 155 10.88 17.24 16.76
CA ASN A 155 11.16 16.74 15.42
C ASN A 155 9.97 16.88 14.47
N LEU A 156 8.80 17.33 14.94
CA LEU A 156 7.60 17.47 14.10
C LEU A 156 7.81 18.48 12.96
N ASP A 157 8.44 19.62 13.21
CA ASP A 157 8.75 20.58 12.15
C ASP A 157 9.86 20.08 11.20
N VAL A 158 10.78 19.25 11.70
CA VAL A 158 11.82 18.62 10.88
C VAL A 158 11.19 17.67 9.87
N VAL A 159 10.22 16.84 10.27
CA VAL A 159 9.55 15.92 9.35
C VAL A 159 8.66 16.64 8.35
N LYS A 160 8.00 17.75 8.72
CA LYS A 160 7.22 18.56 7.77
C LYS A 160 8.10 19.05 6.63
N ASN A 161 9.24 19.65 6.97
CA ASN A 161 10.18 20.17 5.98
C ASN A 161 10.69 19.04 5.07
N LYS A 162 11.06 17.89 5.63
CA LYS A 162 11.48 16.72 4.85
C LYS A 162 10.39 16.21 3.92
N LEU A 163 9.17 16.01 4.44
CA LEU A 163 8.05 15.49 3.64
C LEU A 163 7.64 16.47 2.54
N SER A 164 7.79 17.79 2.75
CA SER A 164 7.49 18.82 1.74
C SER A 164 8.29 18.68 0.44
N GLU A 165 9.46 18.03 0.49
CA GLU A 165 10.27 17.74 -0.69
C GLU A 165 9.60 16.70 -1.62
N PHE A 166 8.78 15.82 -1.04
CA PHE A 166 8.13 14.68 -1.71
C PHE A 166 6.63 14.89 -1.94
N PHE A 167 5.94 15.58 -1.03
CA PHE A 167 4.50 15.68 -1.01
C PHE A 167 3.99 17.08 -0.60
N ASN A 168 2.81 17.45 -1.08
CA ASN A 168 2.12 18.68 -0.74
C ASN A 168 1.56 18.60 0.68
N ILE A 169 2.37 19.01 1.66
CA ILE A 169 2.00 18.97 3.08
C ILE A 169 0.76 19.80 3.44
N SER A 170 0.29 20.71 2.57
CA SER A 170 -0.96 21.46 2.80
C SER A 170 -2.23 20.61 2.65
N GLU A 171 -2.11 19.38 2.13
CA GLU A 171 -3.19 18.38 2.08
C GLU A 171 -3.20 17.45 3.30
N LEU A 172 -2.28 17.66 4.25
CA LEU A 172 -2.10 16.82 5.43
C LEU A 172 -2.47 17.58 6.70
N SER A 173 -2.83 16.83 7.74
CA SER A 173 -2.95 17.34 9.10
C SER A 173 -1.59 17.75 9.65
N GLU A 174 -1.60 18.40 10.81
CA GLU A 174 -0.43 18.46 11.67
C GLU A 174 0.07 17.03 11.99
N PRO A 175 1.39 16.78 11.98
CA PRO A 175 1.92 15.48 12.30
C PRO A 175 1.74 15.18 13.78
N ILE A 176 1.46 13.92 14.08
CA ILE A 176 1.35 13.42 15.45
C ILE A 176 2.23 12.19 15.63
N ILE A 177 2.52 11.87 16.88
CA ILE A 177 3.24 10.64 17.22
C ILE A 177 2.18 9.58 17.55
N GLU A 178 2.20 8.49 16.79
CA GLU A 178 1.31 7.34 17.00
C GLU A 178 2.14 6.07 17.16
N ASN A 179 1.67 5.18 18.02
CA ASN A 179 2.22 3.84 18.14
C ASN A 179 1.51 2.91 17.15
N ASN A 180 2.25 2.30 16.23
CA ASN A 180 1.69 1.41 15.21
C ASN A 180 1.61 -0.07 15.67
N GLY A 181 1.65 -0.33 16.98
CA GLY A 181 1.68 -1.67 17.57
C GLY A 181 3.08 -2.26 17.73
N PHE A 182 4.09 -1.69 17.05
CA PHE A 182 5.48 -2.13 17.15
C PHE A 182 6.38 -1.05 17.71
N ARG A 183 6.22 0.18 17.22
CA ARG A 183 7.03 1.33 17.62
C ARG A 183 6.27 2.64 17.40
N ASP A 184 6.72 3.68 18.09
CA ASP A 184 6.26 5.03 17.81
C ASP A 184 6.76 5.47 16.44
N ALA A 185 5.89 6.13 15.68
CA ALA A 185 6.18 6.72 14.38
C ALA A 185 5.54 8.10 14.30
N ILE A 186 6.08 8.96 13.45
CA ILE A 186 5.42 10.24 13.15
C ILE A 186 4.48 10.00 11.98
N VAL A 187 3.22 10.40 12.14
CA VAL A 187 2.13 10.14 11.21
C VAL A 187 1.49 11.45 10.78
N PHE A 188 1.27 11.59 9.48
CA PHE A 188 0.42 12.62 8.92
C PHE A 188 -0.88 11.98 8.44
N HIS A 189 -2.02 12.50 8.89
CA HIS A 189 -3.31 12.09 8.35
C HIS A 189 -3.69 12.99 7.18
N LYS A 190 -4.59 12.53 6.31
CA LYS A 190 -5.18 13.42 5.31
C LYS A 190 -5.97 14.53 6.01
N SER A 191 -5.78 15.78 5.55
CA SER A 191 -6.54 16.91 6.07
C SER A 191 -7.99 16.82 5.60
N THR A 192 -8.92 16.73 6.55
CA THR A 192 -10.35 16.95 6.29
C THR A 192 -10.57 18.45 6.19
N LYS A 193 -10.55 19.02 4.98
CA LYS A 193 -10.98 20.41 4.76
C LYS A 193 -12.49 20.56 4.96
#